data_AF-A0A1H7D0G4-F1
#
_entry.id   AF-A0A1H7D0G4-F1
#
_cell.length_a   1.000
_cell.length_b   1.000
_cell.length_c   1.000
_cell.angle_alpha   90.00
_cell.angle_beta   90.00
_cell.angle_gamma   90.00
#
_symmetry.space_group_name_H-M   'P 1'
#
loop_
_entity.id
_entity.type
_entity.pdbx_description
1 polymer ?
#
loop_
_entity_poly.entity_id
_entity_poly.type
_entity_poly.pdbx_seq_one_letter_code
_entity_poly.pdbx_strand_id
1 'polypeptide(L)'
;MTGPGDDRLLRWSLVAVWLFTGIASLIELNGQSREVLAAAGIASPPWLVQWLIAGGAAADLAIGLALWCRPGRASYACALALMAVMTLVATVLQPGLWLHPLGPLLKNLPIAAVLWHLHRRAAP
;
A
#
# COMPACT_ATOMS: atom_id res chain seq x y z
N MET A 1 -13.52 21.97 -2.89
CA MET A 1 -12.51 22.88 -3.50
C MET A 1 -11.21 22.69 -2.72
N THR A 2 -10.30 21.82 -3.15
CA THR A 2 -8.95 21.74 -2.55
C THR A 2 -8.01 22.64 -3.35
N GLY A 3 -7.20 23.45 -2.68
CA GLY A 3 -6.20 24.31 -3.32
C GLY A 3 -4.94 23.51 -3.71
N PRO A 4 -3.99 24.10 -4.47
CA PRO A 4 -2.72 23.45 -4.83
C PRO A 4 -1.88 23.01 -3.62
N GLY A 5 -2.04 23.67 -2.47
CA GLY A 5 -1.39 23.30 -1.20
C GLY A 5 -1.95 22.02 -0.58
N ASP A 6 -3.25 21.81 -0.69
CA ASP A 6 -3.94 20.62 -0.14
C ASP A 6 -3.55 19.35 -0.90
N ASP A 7 -3.42 19.44 -2.22
CA ASP A 7 -3.00 18.31 -3.06
C ASP A 7 -1.55 17.90 -2.74
N ARG A 8 -0.70 18.86 -2.34
CA ARG A 8 0.65 18.56 -1.86
C ARG A 8 0.62 17.84 -0.51
N LEU A 9 -0.21 18.27 0.43
CA LEU A 9 -0.38 17.60 1.72
C LEU A 9 -0.87 16.15 1.56
N LEU A 10 -1.85 15.94 0.68
CA LEU A 10 -2.35 14.60 0.33
C LEU A 10 -1.24 13.73 -0.27
N ARG A 11 -0.38 14.28 -1.11
CA ARG A 11 0.75 13.53 -1.65
C ARG A 11 1.74 13.14 -0.56
N TRP A 12 2.11 14.08 0.32
CA TRP A 12 3.03 13.82 1.42
C TRP A 12 2.48 12.79 2.40
N SER A 13 1.18 12.80 2.68
CA SER A 13 0.56 11.78 3.52
C SER A 13 0.62 10.40 2.87
N LEU A 14 0.36 10.29 1.55
CA LEU A 14 0.54 9.02 0.83
C LEU A 14 2.01 8.57 0.89
N VAL A 15 2.97 9.44 0.58
CA VAL A 15 4.38 9.05 0.62
C VAL A 15 4.81 8.60 2.02
N ALA A 16 4.36 9.29 3.07
CA ALA A 16 4.64 8.89 4.44
C ALA A 16 4.03 7.51 4.76
N VAL A 17 2.78 7.25 4.37
CA VAL A 17 2.14 5.95 4.56
C VAL A 17 2.93 4.84 3.87
N TRP A 18 3.29 5.02 2.61
CA TRP A 18 4.01 4.00 1.83
C TRP A 18 5.44 3.76 2.31
N LEU A 19 6.19 4.83 2.61
CA LEU A 19 7.55 4.67 3.15
C LEU A 19 7.54 4.06 4.55
N PHE A 20 6.63 4.51 5.43
CA PHE A 20 6.57 4.02 6.81
C PHE A 20 6.08 2.57 6.85
N THR A 21 5.12 2.18 6.01
CA THR A 21 4.67 0.78 5.91
C THR A 21 5.76 -0.13 5.32
N GLY A 22 6.51 0.34 4.32
CA GLY A 22 7.68 -0.39 3.80
C GLY A 22 8.79 -0.57 4.85
N ILE A 23 9.13 0.50 5.58
CA ILE A 23 10.13 0.46 6.67
C ILE A 23 9.64 -0.43 7.83
N ALA A 24 8.40 -0.29 8.26
CA ALA A 24 7.81 -1.11 9.31
C ALA A 24 7.83 -2.60 8.92
N SER A 25 7.52 -2.92 7.66
CA SER A 25 7.59 -4.29 7.14
C SER A 25 9.03 -4.83 7.13
N LEU A 26 10.04 -3.99 6.86
CA LEU A 26 11.46 -4.38 6.96
C LEU A 26 11.94 -4.56 8.41
N ILE A 27 11.48 -3.73 9.33
CA ILE A 27 11.82 -3.83 10.76
C ILE A 27 11.14 -5.06 11.37
N GLU A 28 9.90 -5.34 11.01
CA GLU A 28 9.11 -6.46 11.51
C GLU A 28 9.20 -7.74 10.65
N LEU A 29 10.21 -7.85 9.78
CA LEU A 29 10.43 -8.99 8.89
C LEU A 29 10.49 -10.35 9.63
N ASN A 30 10.78 -10.34 10.94
CA ASN A 30 10.86 -11.50 11.82
C ASN A 30 9.73 -11.59 12.87
N GLY A 31 8.77 -10.65 12.92
CA GLY A 31 7.76 -10.55 13.98
C GLY A 31 6.31 -10.64 13.45
N GLN A 32 5.51 -9.60 13.69
CA GLN A 32 4.06 -9.55 13.45
C GLN A 32 3.67 -9.81 11.98
N SER A 33 4.55 -9.47 11.03
CA SER A 33 4.35 -9.76 9.61
C SER A 33 4.24 -11.27 9.32
N ARG A 34 4.95 -12.13 10.07
CA ARG A 34 4.82 -13.59 9.97
C ARG A 34 3.55 -14.10 10.62
N GLU A 35 3.13 -13.52 11.74
CA GLU A 35 1.89 -13.90 12.42
C GLU A 35 0.65 -13.57 11.57
N VAL A 36 0.67 -12.42 10.88
CA VAL A 36 -0.41 -12.03 9.95
C VAL A 36 -0.46 -13.01 8.75
N LEU A 37 0.68 -13.40 8.18
CA LEU A 37 0.68 -14.39 7.09
C LEU A 37 0.32 -15.81 7.56
N ALA A 38 0.73 -16.19 8.77
CA ALA A 38 0.32 -17.46 9.39
C ALA A 38 -1.19 -17.49 9.65
N ALA A 39 -1.76 -16.39 10.13
CA ALA A 39 -3.21 -16.21 10.30
C ALA A 39 -3.97 -16.19 8.96
N ALA A 40 -3.30 -15.79 7.87
CA ALA A 40 -3.82 -15.86 6.50
C ALA A 40 -3.75 -17.26 5.88
N GLY A 41 -3.30 -18.28 6.63
CA GLY A 41 -3.11 -19.65 6.11
C GLY A 41 -1.86 -19.82 5.25
N ILE A 42 -1.05 -18.77 5.07
CA ILE A 42 0.22 -18.79 4.35
C ILE A 42 1.33 -19.03 5.39
N ALA A 43 1.28 -20.19 6.05
CA ALA A 43 2.30 -20.60 7.01
C ALA A 43 3.44 -21.38 6.35
N SER A 44 3.25 -21.84 5.12
CA SER A 44 4.22 -22.71 4.43
C SER A 44 4.13 -22.57 2.91
N PRO A 45 5.27 -22.60 2.20
CA PRO A 45 6.62 -22.69 2.76
C PRO A 45 7.16 -21.33 3.28
N PRO A 46 8.02 -21.31 4.32
CA PRO A 46 8.48 -20.08 5.00
C PRO A 46 9.24 -19.09 4.08
N TRP A 47 9.86 -19.59 3.02
CA TRP A 47 10.52 -18.75 2.03
C TRP A 47 9.50 -17.92 1.25
N LEU A 48 8.34 -18.48 0.89
CA LEU A 48 7.28 -17.77 0.16
C LEU A 48 6.74 -16.61 1.00
N VAL A 49 6.55 -16.84 2.30
CA VAL A 49 6.15 -15.82 3.29
C VAL A 49 7.15 -14.67 3.32
N GLN A 50 8.45 -14.96 3.40
CA GLN A 50 9.50 -13.94 3.37
C GLN A 50 9.53 -13.18 2.04
N TRP A 51 9.37 -13.87 0.91
CA TRP A 51 9.33 -13.24 -0.41
C TRP A 51 8.11 -12.32 -0.58
N LEU A 52 6.94 -12.71 -0.04
CA LEU A 52 5.75 -11.86 -0.04
C LEU A 52 5.93 -10.62 0.83
N ILE A 53 6.49 -10.77 2.04
CA ILE A 53 6.74 -9.63 2.95
C ILE A 53 7.80 -8.70 2.35
N ALA A 54 8.94 -9.24 1.91
CA ALA A 54 10.01 -8.45 1.30
C ALA A 54 9.57 -7.82 -0.02
N GLY A 55 8.81 -8.54 -0.85
CA GLY A 55 8.24 -8.05 -2.10
C GLY A 55 7.22 -6.94 -1.87
N GLY A 56 6.33 -7.09 -0.87
CA GLY A 56 5.41 -6.06 -0.44
C GLY A 56 6.13 -4.81 0.07
N ALA A 57 7.12 -4.98 0.94
CA ALA A 57 7.93 -3.87 1.46
C ALA A 57 8.69 -3.14 0.34
N ALA A 58 9.30 -3.88 -0.59
CA ALA A 58 9.99 -3.31 -1.75
C ALA A 58 9.03 -2.56 -2.67
N ALA A 59 7.85 -3.13 -2.94
CA ALA A 59 6.78 -2.49 -3.69
C ALA A 59 6.34 -1.18 -3.02
N ASP A 60 6.16 -1.19 -1.70
CA ASP A 60 5.72 -0.01 -0.97
C ASP A 60 6.77 1.11 -0.98
N LEU A 61 8.05 0.75 -0.79
CA LEU A 61 9.16 1.69 -0.90
C LEU A 61 9.30 2.24 -2.32
N ALA A 62 9.16 1.40 -3.35
CA ALA A 62 9.24 1.82 -4.74
C ALA A 62 8.14 2.80 -5.10
N ILE A 63 6.90 2.58 -4.64
CA ILE A 63 5.80 3.55 -4.81
C ILE A 63 6.07 4.83 -4.04
N GLY A 64 6.45 4.74 -2.77
CA GLY A 64 6.76 5.91 -1.94
C GLY A 64 7.81 6.80 -2.61
N LEU A 65 8.87 6.18 -3.14
CA LEU A 65 9.93 6.87 -3.87
C LEU A 65 9.46 7.42 -5.22
N ALA A 66 8.65 6.67 -5.98
CA ALA A 66 8.09 7.15 -7.25
C ALA A 66 7.19 8.37 -7.05
N LEU A 67 6.35 8.36 -6.02
CA LEU A 67 5.49 9.49 -5.64
C LEU A 67 6.31 10.69 -5.12
N TRP A 68 7.45 10.45 -4.48
CA TRP A 68 8.38 11.50 -4.03
C TRP A 68 9.13 12.13 -5.21
N CYS A 69 9.81 11.33 -6.04
CA CYS A 69 10.73 11.79 -7.08
C CYS A 69 10.01 12.26 -8.35
N ARG A 70 8.91 11.62 -8.74
CA ARG A 70 8.17 11.94 -9.96
C ARG A 70 6.67 11.99 -9.69
N PRO A 71 6.18 13.03 -9.01
CA PRO A 71 4.75 13.20 -8.74
C PRO A 71 3.98 13.54 -10.04
N GLY A 72 3.49 12.52 -10.72
CA GLY A 72 2.75 12.67 -11.97
C GLY A 72 1.63 11.63 -12.12
N ARG A 73 0.81 11.78 -13.17
CA ARG A 73 -0.32 10.89 -13.45
C ARG A 73 0.07 9.41 -13.44
N ALA A 74 1.20 9.09 -14.07
CA ALA A 74 1.72 7.73 -14.17
C ALA A 74 2.04 7.14 -12.79
N SER A 75 2.70 7.89 -11.91
CA SER A 75 3.04 7.43 -10.55
C SER A 75 1.79 7.18 -9.70
N TYR A 76 0.78 8.05 -9.77
CA TYR A 76 -0.49 7.83 -9.08
C TYR A 76 -1.26 6.63 -9.65
N ALA A 77 -1.23 6.43 -10.97
CA ALA A 77 -1.88 5.28 -11.61
C ALA A 77 -1.17 3.96 -11.26
N CYS A 78 0.16 3.92 -11.29
CA CYS A 78 0.93 2.77 -10.84
C CYS A 78 0.68 2.46 -9.36
N ALA A 79 0.62 3.48 -8.51
CA ALA A 79 0.33 3.31 -7.09
C ALA A 79 -1.06 2.71 -6.86
N LEU A 80 -2.07 3.24 -7.57
CA LEU A 80 -3.44 2.75 -7.50
C LEU A 80 -3.55 1.32 -8.04
N ALA A 81 -2.90 1.02 -9.16
CA ALA A 81 -2.92 -0.30 -9.77
C ALA A 81 -2.27 -1.35 -8.87
N LEU A 82 -1.08 -1.07 -8.31
CA LEU A 82 -0.39 -2.00 -7.43
C LEU A 82 -1.18 -2.24 -6.15
N MET A 83 -1.70 -1.17 -5.52
CA MET A 83 -2.57 -1.29 -4.34
C MET A 83 -3.82 -2.12 -4.66
N ALA A 84 -4.46 -1.91 -5.81
CA ALA A 84 -5.64 -2.67 -6.23
C ALA A 84 -5.33 -4.15 -6.44
N VAL A 85 -4.22 -4.48 -7.11
CA VAL A 85 -3.76 -5.87 -7.31
C VAL A 85 -3.50 -6.54 -5.96
N MET A 86 -2.76 -5.89 -5.06
CA MET A 86 -2.47 -6.43 -3.73
C MET A 86 -3.74 -6.60 -2.90
N THR A 87 -4.69 -5.67 -2.99
CA THR A 87 -6.00 -5.75 -2.32
C THR A 87 -6.83 -6.92 -2.84
N LEU A 88 -6.84 -7.15 -4.16
CA LEU A 88 -7.55 -8.27 -4.78
C LEU A 88 -6.95 -9.61 -4.34
N VAL A 89 -5.62 -9.73 -4.39
CA VAL A 89 -4.90 -10.93 -3.91
C VAL A 89 -5.24 -11.19 -2.44
N ALA A 90 -5.18 -10.19 -1.58
CA ALA A 90 -5.54 -10.32 -0.17
C ALA A 90 -7.02 -10.66 0.04
N THR A 91 -7.92 -10.15 -0.81
CA THR A 91 -9.36 -10.48 -0.76
C THR A 91 -9.63 -11.93 -1.11
N VAL A 92 -8.91 -12.48 -2.10
CA VAL A 92 -9.04 -13.90 -2.48
C VAL A 92 -8.45 -14.82 -1.41
N LEU A 93 -7.30 -14.45 -0.84
CA LEU A 93 -6.61 -15.27 0.17
C LEU A 93 -7.31 -15.23 1.53
N GLN A 94 -7.78 -14.05 1.95
CA GLN A 94 -8.38 -13.85 3.27
C GLN A 94 -9.50 -12.80 3.22
N PRO A 95 -10.70 -13.15 2.72
CA PRO A 95 -11.82 -12.22 2.62
C PRO A 95 -12.28 -11.67 3.98
N GLY A 96 -11.99 -12.38 5.08
CA GLY A 96 -12.23 -11.91 6.45
C GLY A 96 -11.50 -10.61 6.82
N LEU A 97 -10.45 -10.21 6.08
CA LEU A 97 -9.75 -8.93 6.29
C LEU A 97 -10.64 -7.70 6.03
N TRP A 98 -11.76 -7.86 5.34
CA TRP A 98 -12.78 -6.80 5.19
C TRP A 98 -13.51 -6.50 6.51
N LEU A 99 -13.71 -7.50 7.36
CA LEU A 99 -14.44 -7.39 8.63
C LEU A 99 -13.51 -7.40 9.86
N HIS A 100 -12.20 -7.41 9.63
CA HIS A 100 -11.22 -7.37 10.71
C HIS A 100 -11.32 -6.03 11.47
N PRO A 101 -11.22 -6.01 12.81
CA PRO A 101 -11.40 -4.78 13.61
C PRO A 101 -10.42 -3.65 13.27
N LEU A 102 -9.25 -4.00 12.74
CA LEU A 102 -8.25 -3.03 12.25
C LEU A 102 -8.49 -2.56 10.79
N GLY A 103 -9.53 -3.08 10.12
CA GLY A 103 -9.91 -2.76 8.75
C GLY A 103 -8.76 -2.69 7.71
N PRO A 104 -7.88 -3.71 7.59
CA PRO A 104 -6.70 -3.64 6.73
C PRO A 104 -7.02 -3.40 5.25
N LEU A 105 -8.15 -3.90 4.76
CA LEU A 105 -8.59 -3.65 3.38
C LEU A 105 -9.45 -2.39 3.28
N LEU A 106 -10.22 -2.07 4.32
CA LEU A 106 -11.06 -0.85 4.36
C LEU A 106 -10.23 0.43 4.25
N LYS A 107 -9.03 0.48 4.84
CA LYS A 107 -8.12 1.62 4.70
C LYS A 107 -7.66 1.88 3.26
N ASN A 108 -7.73 0.89 2.36
CA ASN A 108 -7.34 1.07 0.96
C ASN A 108 -8.38 1.87 0.17
N LEU A 109 -9.65 1.92 0.60
CA LEU A 109 -10.70 2.72 -0.05
C LEU A 109 -10.45 4.24 0.01
N PRO A 110 -10.23 4.86 1.19
CA PRO A 110 -9.90 6.29 1.24
C PRO A 110 -8.57 6.59 0.54
N ILE A 111 -7.59 5.69 0.62
CA ILE A 111 -6.31 5.83 -0.10
C ILE A 111 -6.55 5.84 -1.62
N ALA A 112 -7.39 4.94 -2.14
CA ALA A 112 -7.79 4.89 -3.55
C ALA A 112 -8.44 6.20 -3.99
N ALA A 113 -9.34 6.75 -3.15
CA ALA A 113 -10.03 8.00 -3.44
C ALA A 113 -9.05 9.19 -3.54
N VAL A 114 -8.07 9.26 -2.63
CA VAL A 114 -7.03 10.29 -2.67
C VAL A 114 -6.15 10.14 -3.91
N LEU A 115 -5.68 8.93 -4.22
CA LEU A 115 -4.89 8.65 -5.42
C LEU A 115 -5.64 9.01 -6.70
N TRP A 116 -6.93 8.67 -6.79
CA TRP A 116 -7.78 9.01 -7.92
C TRP A 116 -7.98 10.51 -8.07
N HIS A 117 -8.20 11.23 -6.96
CA HIS A 117 -8.29 12.69 -6.96
C HIS A 117 -7.01 13.34 -7.45
N LEU A 118 -5.85 12.91 -6.94
CA LEU A 118 -4.53 13.41 -7.39
C LEU A 118 -4.26 13.06 -8.86
N HIS A 119 -4.65 11.86 -9.31
CA HIS A 119 -4.51 11.45 -10.70
C HIS A 119 -5.32 12.33 -11.65
N ARG A 120 -6.57 12.69 -11.28
CA ARG A 120 -7.42 13.57 -12.10
C ARG A 120 -6.91 15.00 -12.18
N ARG A 121 -6.21 15.47 -11.14
CA ARG A 121 -5.68 16.84 -11.05
C ARG A 121 -4.29 17.01 -11.63
N ALA A 122 -3.51 15.94 -11.72
CA ALA A 122 -2.22 15.99 -12.39
C ALA A 122 -2.47 16.30 -13.88
N ALA A 123 -1.95 17.45 -14.33
CA ALA A 123 -1.95 17.83 -15.74
C ALA A 123 -1.19 16.76 -16.57
N PRO A 124 -1.59 16.52 -17.83
CA PRO A 124 -0.85 15.64 -18.73
C PRO A 124 0.57 16.15 -19.00
#